data_AF-A0A7T3FAJ9-F1
#
_entry.id   AF-A0A7T3FAJ9-F1
#
_cell.length_a   1.000
_cell.length_b   1.000
_cell.length_c   1.000
_cell.angle_alpha   90.00
_cell.angle_beta   90.00
_cell.angle_gamma   90.00
#
_symmetry.space_group_name_H-M   'P 1'
#
loop_
_entity.id
_entity.type
_entity.pdbx_description
1 polymer ?
#
loop_
_entity_poly.entity_id
_entity_poly.type
_entity_poly.pdbx_seq_one_letter_code
_entity_poly.pdbx_strand_id
1 'polypeptide(L)'
;MGAEASTPDAGHDFPVEDPFRWCVRSPILKTVLVVMVGVLADAAARTLTAWTGSVWADQITLWVLWCAGAYLLTRIFRASDESNLPRPWWKMTGHPTASFMIGLLLLLGVLTGNGWYFARPLPEQLILLLPTALAVLCLHSSYRMGGFRIGAPSGTR
;
A
#
# COMPACT_ATOMS: atom_id res chain seq x y z
N MET A 1 -22.98 10.57 40.17
CA MET A 1 -22.33 9.32 39.75
C MET A 1 -22.72 9.05 38.30
N GLY A 2 -22.03 9.69 37.36
CA GLY A 2 -22.16 9.40 35.94
C GLY A 2 -20.89 8.68 35.53
N ALA A 3 -20.98 7.37 35.28
CA ALA A 3 -19.91 6.63 34.65
C ALA A 3 -19.91 7.03 33.17
N GLU A 4 -19.03 7.97 32.80
CA GLU A 4 -18.62 8.12 31.42
C GLU A 4 -17.95 6.79 31.03
N ALA A 5 -18.68 5.97 30.28
CA ALA A 5 -18.14 4.79 29.66
C ALA A 5 -16.99 5.27 28.75
N SER A 6 -15.78 4.97 29.19
CA SER A 6 -14.54 5.12 28.44
C SER A 6 -14.75 4.55 27.05
N THR A 7 -14.77 5.44 26.06
CA THR A 7 -14.59 5.05 24.67
C THR A 7 -13.32 4.22 24.60
N PRO A 8 -13.35 2.99 24.05
CA PRO A 8 -12.15 2.18 23.95
C PRO A 8 -11.12 2.95 23.14
N ASP A 9 -9.97 3.17 23.77
CA ASP A 9 -8.83 3.94 23.28
C ASP A 9 -8.35 3.34 21.95
N ALA A 10 -8.89 3.88 20.85
CA ALA A 10 -8.62 3.44 19.51
C ALA A 10 -7.29 4.03 19.04
N GLY A 11 -6.18 3.57 19.60
CA GLY A 11 -4.88 3.96 19.04
C GLY A 11 -3.69 3.84 19.95
N HIS A 12 -3.26 2.61 20.25
CA HIS A 12 -1.83 2.35 20.10
C HIS A 12 -1.50 2.37 18.59
N ASP A 13 -1.62 3.56 17.98
CA ASP A 13 -1.06 3.85 16.67
C ASP A 13 0.45 3.87 16.90
N PHE A 14 1.09 2.70 16.89
CA PHE A 14 2.53 2.62 16.97
C PHE A 14 3.09 3.47 15.83
N PRO A 15 3.77 4.59 16.12
CA PRO A 15 4.56 5.24 15.12
C PRO A 15 5.64 4.21 14.78
N VAL A 16 5.47 3.50 13.68
CA VAL A 16 6.56 2.72 13.11
C VAL A 16 7.58 3.76 12.74
N GLU A 17 8.69 3.79 13.46
CA GLU A 17 9.84 4.59 13.09
C GLU A 17 10.11 4.28 11.62
N ASP A 18 9.96 5.29 10.76
CA ASP A 18 10.21 5.08 9.35
C ASP A 18 11.70 4.71 9.23
N PRO A 19 12.04 3.52 8.71
CA PRO A 19 13.44 3.09 8.63
C PRO A 19 14.30 4.03 7.77
N PHE A 20 13.67 4.96 7.05
CA PHE A 20 14.30 5.91 6.16
C PHE A 20 13.97 7.35 6.57
N ARG A 21 15.01 8.16 6.83
CA ARG A 21 14.88 9.62 6.99
C ARG A 21 14.58 10.37 5.69
N TRP A 22 14.62 9.67 4.55
CA TRP A 22 14.53 10.25 3.22
C TRP A 22 13.07 10.37 2.80
N CYS A 23 12.64 11.57 2.41
CA CYS A 23 11.27 11.84 1.96
C CYS A 23 11.28 12.31 0.51
N VAL A 24 10.44 11.71 -0.35
CA VAL A 24 10.30 12.09 -1.75
C VAL A 24 8.98 12.82 -1.97
N ARG A 25 9.06 14.10 -2.37
CA ARG A 25 7.89 14.96 -2.63
C ARG A 25 7.62 15.17 -4.11
N SER A 26 8.66 15.26 -4.93
CA SER A 26 8.56 15.55 -6.37
C SER A 26 7.82 14.43 -7.12
N PRO A 27 6.79 14.75 -7.92
CA PRO A 27 5.98 13.75 -8.62
C PRO A 27 6.81 12.95 -9.64
N ILE A 28 7.76 13.59 -10.32
CA ILE A 28 8.65 12.94 -11.28
C ILE A 28 9.46 11.84 -10.60
N LEU A 29 10.11 12.16 -9.48
CA LEU A 29 10.92 11.17 -8.75
C LEU A 29 10.06 10.02 -8.20
N LYS A 30 8.81 10.29 -7.80
CA LYS A 30 7.88 9.23 -7.39
C LYS A 30 7.61 8.26 -8.55
N THR A 31 7.30 8.78 -9.73
CA THR A 31 7.07 7.96 -10.92
C THR A 31 8.32 7.17 -11.30
N VAL A 32 9.50 7.81 -11.31
CA VAL A 32 10.78 7.13 -11.59
C VAL A 32 11.04 6.00 -10.60
N LEU A 33 10.80 6.22 -9.31
CA LEU A 33 11.00 5.19 -8.28
C LEU A 33 10.01 4.03 -8.40
N VAL A 34 8.74 4.30 -8.71
CA VAL A 34 7.74 3.24 -8.98
C VAL A 34 8.17 2.40 -10.17
N VAL A 35 8.58 3.04 -11.28
CA VAL A 35 9.06 2.34 -12.47
C VAL A 35 10.32 1.54 -12.16
N MET A 36 11.28 2.13 -11.44
CA MET A 36 12.52 1.45 -11.05
C MET A 36 12.25 0.21 -10.20
N VAL A 37 11.40 0.31 -9.17
CA VAL A 37 10.98 -0.84 -8.35
C VAL A 37 10.39 -1.93 -9.23
N GLY A 38 9.58 -1.54 -10.22
CA GLY A 38 8.98 -2.49 -11.13
C GLY A 38 9.95 -3.21 -12.06
N VAL A 39 10.89 -2.46 -12.64
CA VAL A 39 11.95 -3.02 -13.48
C VAL A 39 12.85 -3.96 -12.67
N LEU A 40 13.19 -3.59 -11.44
CA LEU A 40 14.00 -4.43 -10.56
C LEU A 40 13.26 -5.70 -10.15
N ALA A 41 11.95 -5.62 -9.86
CA ALA A 41 11.13 -6.78 -9.54
C ALA A 41 11.01 -7.74 -10.73
N ASP A 42 10.78 -7.23 -11.94
CA ASP A 42 10.73 -8.03 -13.18
C ASP A 42 12.10 -8.67 -13.50
N ALA A 43 13.19 -7.91 -13.39
CA ALA A 43 14.54 -8.44 -13.58
C ALA A 43 14.85 -9.57 -12.59
N ALA A 44 14.56 -9.36 -11.31
CA ALA A 44 14.77 -10.37 -10.27
C ALA A 44 13.92 -11.63 -10.51
N ALA A 45 12.64 -11.47 -10.85
CA ALA A 45 11.74 -12.57 -11.18
C ALA A 45 12.31 -13.41 -12.34
N ARG A 46 12.69 -12.78 -13.45
CA ARG A 46 13.25 -13.46 -14.62
C ARG A 46 14.56 -14.19 -14.29
N THR A 47 15.44 -13.58 -13.50
CA THR A 47 16.69 -14.24 -13.09
C THR A 47 16.43 -15.49 -12.25
N LEU A 48 15.45 -15.43 -11.35
CA LEU A 48 15.08 -16.58 -10.54
C LEU A 48 14.45 -17.69 -11.38
N THR A 49 13.62 -17.33 -12.36
CA THR A 49 13.01 -18.26 -13.31
C THR A 49 14.07 -18.97 -14.14
N ALA A 50 15.07 -18.23 -14.64
CA ALA A 50 16.19 -18.80 -15.37
C ALA A 50 17.01 -19.78 -14.52
N TRP A 51 17.12 -19.54 -13.21
CA TRP A 51 17.86 -20.40 -12.29
C TRP A 51 17.09 -21.64 -11.83
N THR A 52 15.78 -21.51 -11.63
CA THR A 52 14.92 -22.57 -11.06
C THR A 52 14.15 -23.37 -12.12
N GLY A 53 14.00 -22.85 -13.34
CA GLY A 53 13.13 -23.41 -14.38
C GLY A 53 11.64 -23.34 -14.05
N SER A 54 11.24 -22.70 -12.95
CA SER A 54 9.87 -22.67 -12.47
C SER A 54 9.18 -21.37 -12.86
N VAL A 55 8.13 -21.48 -13.69
CA VAL A 55 7.26 -20.35 -14.04
C VAL A 55 6.56 -19.77 -12.80
N TRP A 56 6.33 -20.59 -11.77
CA TRP A 56 5.73 -20.14 -10.52
C TRP A 56 6.68 -19.27 -9.68
N ALA A 57 7.98 -19.54 -9.74
CA ALA A 57 8.98 -18.75 -9.04
C ALA A 57 9.06 -17.32 -9.58
N ASP A 58 8.81 -17.14 -10.89
CA ASP A 58 8.69 -15.84 -11.54
C ASP A 58 7.59 -15.00 -10.88
N GLN A 59 6.38 -15.55 -10.89
CA GLN A 59 5.18 -14.83 -10.54
C GLN A 59 5.14 -14.52 -9.03
N ILE A 60 5.58 -15.47 -8.19
CA ILE A 60 5.69 -15.25 -6.75
C ILE A 60 6.70 -14.13 -6.47
N THR A 61 7.88 -14.20 -7.07
CA THR A 61 8.95 -13.21 -6.85
C THR A 61 8.54 -11.83 -7.30
N LEU A 62 7.92 -11.73 -8.48
CA LEU A 62 7.42 -10.48 -9.01
C LEU A 62 6.42 -9.84 -8.04
N TRP A 63 5.39 -10.59 -7.61
CA TRP A 63 4.37 -10.04 -6.71
C TRP A 63 4.91 -9.70 -5.33
N VAL A 64 5.78 -10.53 -4.77
CA VAL A 64 6.41 -10.27 -3.46
C VAL A 64 7.26 -9.00 -3.53
N LEU A 65 8.15 -8.88 -4.50
CA LEU A 65 9.03 -7.72 -4.64
C LEU A 65 8.24 -6.46 -4.99
N TRP A 66 7.23 -6.57 -5.85
CA TRP A 66 6.40 -5.45 -6.22
C TRP A 66 5.57 -4.95 -5.03
N CYS A 67 4.89 -5.83 -4.30
CA CYS A 67 4.10 -5.45 -3.13
C CYS A 67 4.98 -4.88 -2.00
N ALA A 68 6.13 -5.50 -1.73
CA ALA A 68 7.08 -4.99 -0.75
C ALA A 68 7.64 -3.62 -1.16
N GLY A 69 8.04 -3.47 -2.42
CA GLY A 69 8.53 -2.21 -2.95
C GLY A 69 7.46 -1.12 -2.93
N ALA A 70 6.24 -1.42 -3.36
CA ALA A 70 5.11 -0.49 -3.31
C ALA A 70 4.82 -0.04 -1.87
N TYR A 71 4.82 -0.97 -0.91
CA TYR A 71 4.67 -0.63 0.51
C TYR A 71 5.82 0.26 1.00
N LEU A 72 7.08 -0.01 0.64
CA LEU A 72 8.19 0.85 1.05
C LEU A 72 8.09 2.26 0.43
N LEU A 73 7.68 2.35 -0.84
CA LEU A 73 7.46 3.63 -1.51
C LEU A 73 6.36 4.45 -0.84
N THR A 74 5.28 3.83 -0.36
CA THR A 74 4.21 4.56 0.38
C THR A 74 4.71 5.17 1.69
N ARG A 75 5.76 4.61 2.31
CA ARG A 75 6.42 5.20 3.49
C ARG A 75 7.31 6.40 3.16
N ILE A 76 8.01 6.34 2.02
CA ILE A 76 8.97 7.37 1.57
C ILE A 76 8.25 8.54 0.88
N PHE A 77 7.13 8.26 0.19
CA PHE A 77 6.38 9.27 -0.57
C PHE A 77 5.55 10.14 0.36
N ARG A 78 5.92 11.41 0.45
CA ARG A 78 5.21 12.42 1.23
C ARG A 78 4.48 13.41 0.33
N ALA A 79 3.34 13.91 0.80
CA ALA A 79 2.71 15.05 0.15
C ALA A 79 3.54 16.32 0.36
N SER A 80 3.31 17.36 -0.46
CA SER A 80 4.09 18.61 -0.41
C SER A 80 3.94 19.35 0.92
N ASP A 81 2.77 19.23 1.52
CA ASP A 81 2.31 19.86 2.77
C ASP A 81 2.49 18.97 4.01
N GLU A 82 2.98 17.74 3.84
CA GLU A 82 3.06 16.78 4.93
C GLU A 82 4.34 16.92 5.77
N SER A 83 4.23 16.69 7.08
CA SER A 83 5.38 16.67 7.98
C SER A 83 6.27 15.44 7.74
N ASN A 84 7.55 15.57 8.08
CA ASN A 84 8.52 14.46 8.01
C ASN A 84 8.46 13.56 9.27
N LEU A 85 7.40 13.68 10.08
CA LEU A 85 7.23 12.84 11.26
C LEU A 85 6.88 11.39 10.85
N PRO A 86 7.27 10.40 11.66
CA PRO A 86 6.90 9.00 11.43
C PRO A 86 5.41 8.86 11.23
N ARG A 87 4.99 8.16 10.18
CA ARG A 87 3.58 7.92 9.93
C ARG A 87 3.05 6.74 10.74
N PRO A 88 1.77 6.74 11.15
CA PRO A 88 1.11 5.52 11.58
C PRO A 88 1.22 4.44 10.50
N TRP A 89 1.36 3.17 10.90
CA TRP A 89 1.52 2.03 9.98
C TRP A 89 0.35 1.91 8.98
N TRP A 90 -0.85 2.35 9.38
CA TRP A 90 -2.06 2.32 8.57
C TRP A 90 -2.14 3.45 7.53
N LYS A 91 -1.33 4.52 7.65
CA LYS A 91 -1.41 5.69 6.75
C LYS A 91 -0.47 5.51 5.55
N MET A 92 -1.02 5.00 4.44
CA MET A 92 -0.28 4.70 3.20
C MET A 92 0.05 5.95 2.38
N THR A 93 -0.86 6.90 2.22
CA THR A 93 -0.56 8.14 1.46
C THR A 93 -0.95 9.39 2.23
N GLY A 94 -0.49 10.56 1.77
CA GLY A 94 -0.82 11.84 2.40
C GLY A 94 -2.24 12.31 2.09
N HIS A 95 -2.88 11.71 1.07
CA HIS A 95 -4.19 12.12 0.57
C HIS A 95 -5.16 10.93 0.51
N PRO A 96 -6.39 11.04 1.04
CA PRO A 96 -7.36 9.93 1.02
C PRO A 96 -7.66 9.47 -0.41
N THR A 97 -7.82 10.40 -1.35
CA THR A 97 -8.10 10.11 -2.76
C THR A 97 -6.98 9.32 -3.44
N ALA A 98 -5.71 9.59 -3.12
CA ALA A 98 -4.58 8.85 -3.67
C ALA A 98 -4.55 7.41 -3.14
N SER A 99 -4.73 7.21 -1.83
CA SER A 99 -4.87 5.88 -1.24
C SER A 99 -6.04 5.10 -1.86
N PHE A 100 -7.19 5.76 -2.07
CA PHE A 100 -8.36 5.12 -2.69
C PHE A 100 -8.08 4.69 -4.13
N MET A 101 -7.53 5.59 -4.96
CA MET A 101 -7.22 5.29 -6.36
C MET A 101 -6.21 4.15 -6.50
N ILE A 102 -5.17 4.11 -5.66
CA ILE A 102 -4.19 3.01 -5.66
C ILE A 102 -4.87 1.70 -5.26
N GLY A 103 -5.67 1.70 -4.20
CA GLY A 103 -6.43 0.52 -3.78
C GLY A 103 -7.38 0.01 -4.86
N LEU A 104 -8.09 0.92 -5.53
CA LEU A 104 -9.00 0.60 -6.62
C LEU A 104 -8.27 0.03 -7.84
N LEU A 105 -7.14 0.64 -8.24
CA LEU A 105 -6.34 0.16 -9.36
C LEU A 105 -5.75 -1.23 -9.09
N LEU A 106 -5.31 -1.50 -7.85
CA LEU A 106 -4.84 -2.83 -7.46
C LEU A 106 -5.97 -3.86 -7.52
N LEU A 107 -7.16 -3.54 -7.00
CA LEU A 107 -8.33 -4.42 -7.09
C LEU A 107 -8.76 -4.64 -8.54
N LEU A 108 -8.78 -3.60 -9.36
CA LEU A 108 -9.08 -3.71 -10.78
C LEU A 108 -8.06 -4.59 -11.49
N GLY A 109 -6.76 -4.39 -11.24
CA GLY A 109 -5.70 -5.23 -11.82
C GLY A 109 -5.83 -6.70 -11.44
N VAL A 110 -6.17 -6.97 -10.18
CA VAL A 110 -6.57 -8.29 -9.69
C VAL A 110 -7.76 -8.79 -10.53
N LEU A 111 -8.88 -8.07 -10.58
CA LEU A 111 -10.09 -8.46 -11.32
C LEU A 111 -9.86 -8.68 -12.84
N THR A 112 -9.20 -7.76 -13.52
CA THR A 112 -8.99 -7.78 -14.98
C THR A 112 -7.95 -8.79 -15.42
N GLY A 113 -6.91 -9.02 -14.61
CA GLY A 113 -5.88 -10.02 -14.93
C GLY A 113 -6.40 -11.46 -14.87
N ASN A 114 -7.52 -11.70 -14.18
CA ASN A 114 -7.91 -13.04 -13.75
C ASN A 114 -9.43 -13.26 -13.68
N GLY A 115 -10.19 -12.97 -14.74
CA GLY A 115 -11.67 -13.13 -14.78
C GLY A 115 -12.27 -14.52 -14.41
N TRP A 116 -11.47 -15.48 -13.94
CA TRP A 116 -11.85 -16.85 -13.53
C TRP A 116 -11.22 -17.26 -12.19
N TYR A 117 -11.44 -16.46 -11.14
CA TYR A 117 -10.89 -16.67 -9.79
C TYR A 117 -11.19 -18.05 -9.17
N PHE A 118 -12.38 -18.60 -9.43
CA PHE A 118 -12.81 -19.86 -8.83
C PHE A 118 -12.38 -21.11 -9.63
N ALA A 119 -11.81 -20.92 -10.83
CA ALA A 119 -11.38 -22.03 -11.68
C ALA A 119 -9.86 -22.30 -11.65
N ARG A 120 -9.10 -21.47 -10.92
CA ARG A 120 -7.64 -21.53 -10.84
C ARG A 120 -7.19 -22.44 -9.69
N PRO A 121 -6.07 -23.16 -9.83
CA PRO A 121 -5.53 -24.00 -8.76
C PRO A 121 -5.15 -23.17 -7.53
N LEU A 122 -5.25 -23.76 -6.33
CA LEU A 122 -5.01 -23.11 -5.04
C LEU A 122 -3.74 -22.23 -4.95
N PRO A 123 -2.58 -22.61 -5.50
CA PRO A 123 -1.36 -21.79 -5.42
C PRO A 123 -1.53 -20.42 -6.09
N GLU A 124 -2.26 -20.35 -7.21
CA GLU A 124 -2.52 -19.11 -7.93
C GLU A 124 -3.43 -18.18 -7.15
N GLN A 125 -4.41 -18.74 -6.43
CA GLN A 125 -5.30 -17.99 -5.55
C GLN A 125 -4.54 -17.37 -4.36
N LEU A 126 -3.55 -18.09 -3.81
CA LEU A 126 -2.75 -17.60 -2.68
C LEU A 126 -1.86 -16.41 -3.07
N ILE A 127 -1.30 -16.40 -4.28
CA ILE A 127 -0.46 -15.29 -4.77
C ILE A 127 -1.26 -13.98 -4.83
N LEU A 128 -2.56 -14.06 -5.13
CA LEU A 128 -3.45 -12.91 -5.25
C LEU A 128 -3.82 -12.30 -3.90
N LEU A 129 -3.55 -12.99 -2.79
CA LEU A 129 -3.74 -12.42 -1.45
C LEU A 129 -2.80 -11.23 -1.20
N LEU A 130 -1.59 -11.22 -1.78
CA LEU A 130 -0.62 -10.13 -1.60
C LEU A 130 -1.12 -8.79 -2.16
N PRO A 131 -1.47 -8.67 -3.46
CA PRO A 131 -2.00 -7.43 -4.00
C PRO A 131 -3.37 -7.07 -3.41
N THR A 132 -4.20 -8.07 -3.07
CA THR A 132 -5.48 -7.84 -2.41
C THR A 132 -5.29 -7.25 -1.00
N ALA A 133 -4.36 -7.79 -0.22
CA ALA A 133 -4.03 -7.27 1.11
C ALA A 133 -3.51 -5.83 1.02
N LEU A 134 -2.62 -5.54 0.06
CA LEU A 134 -2.12 -4.19 -0.17
C LEU A 134 -3.26 -3.23 -0.57
N ALA A 135 -4.17 -3.68 -1.43
CA ALA A 135 -5.34 -2.90 -1.83
C ALA A 135 -6.26 -2.59 -0.65
N VAL A 136 -6.55 -3.58 0.19
CA VAL A 136 -7.35 -3.42 1.41
C VAL A 136 -6.67 -2.44 2.37
N LEU A 137 -5.35 -2.52 2.54
CA LEU A 137 -4.60 -1.57 3.35
C LEU A 137 -4.70 -0.14 2.81
N CYS A 138 -4.61 0.05 1.49
CA CYS A 138 -4.81 1.34 0.85
C CYS A 138 -6.24 1.87 1.03
N LEU A 139 -7.26 1.02 0.89
CA LEU A 139 -8.66 1.41 1.11
C LEU A 139 -8.93 1.73 2.59
N HIS A 140 -8.42 0.93 3.51
CA HIS A 140 -8.48 1.17 4.96
C HIS A 140 -7.83 2.51 5.32
N SER A 141 -6.66 2.79 4.72
CA SER A 141 -5.97 4.05 4.86
C SER A 141 -6.81 5.24 4.39
N SER A 142 -7.45 5.11 3.22
CA SER A 142 -8.37 6.13 2.70
C SER A 142 -9.56 6.35 3.62
N TYR A 143 -10.20 5.28 4.09
CA TYR A 143 -11.35 5.35 4.97
C TYR A 143 -11.02 6.09 6.29
N ARG A 144 -9.92 5.75 6.94
CA ARG A 144 -9.48 6.44 8.18
C ARG A 144 -9.17 7.91 7.94
N MET A 145 -8.48 8.26 6.84
CA MET A 145 -8.20 9.66 6.50
C MET A 145 -9.47 10.45 6.14
N GLY A 146 -10.43 9.82 5.46
CA GLY A 146 -11.72 10.41 5.11
C GLY A 146 -12.60 10.65 6.33
N GLY A 147 -12.64 9.70 7.26
CA GLY A 147 -13.33 9.86 8.55
C GLY A 147 -12.82 11.04 9.37
N PHE A 148 -11.49 11.27 9.37
CA PHE A 148 -10.88 12.44 10.01
C PHE A 148 -11.29 13.79 9.41
N ARG A 149 -11.67 13.84 8.13
CA ARG A 149 -12.15 15.09 7.49
C ARG A 149 -13.62 15.38 7.77
N ILE A 150 -14.44 14.36 8.02
CA ILE A 150 -15.87 14.52 8.33
C ILE A 150 -16.08 14.92 9.80
N GLY A 151 -15.12 14.61 10.68
CA GLY A 151 -15.13 15.01 12.10
C GLY A 151 -14.45 16.36 12.41
N ALA A 152 -13.90 17.06 11.43
CA ALA A 152 -13.34 18.39 11.66
C ALA A 152 -14.51 19.40 11.66
N PRO A 153 -14.86 20.02 12.81
CA PRO A 153 -15.74 21.17 12.77
C PRO A 153 -15.10 22.20 11.84
N SER A 154 -15.90 22.72 10.92
CA SER A 154 -15.58 23.90 10.11
C SER A 154 -15.37 25.10 11.04
N GLY A 155 -14.20 25.16 11.68
CA GLY A 155 -13.74 26.28 12.47
C GLY A 155 -13.18 27.33 11.53
N THR A 156 -14.03 28.31 11.24
CA THR A 156 -13.73 29.70 10.88
C THR A 156 -12.24 30.07 10.79
N ARG A 157 -11.81 30.44 9.59
CA ARG A 157 -10.90 31.56 9.38
C ARG A 157 -11.36 32.36 8.18
#